data_AF-A0A6J4PD88-F1
#
_entry.id   AF-A0A6J4PD88-F1
#
_cell.length_a   1.000
_cell.length_b   1.000
_cell.length_c   1.000
_cell.angle_alpha   90.00
_cell.angle_beta   90.00
_cell.angle_gamma   90.00
#
_symmetry.space_group_name_H-M   'P 1'
#
loop_
_entity.id
_entity.type
_entity.pdbx_description
1 polymer ?
#
loop_
_entity_poly.entity_id
_entity_poly.type
_entity_poly.pdbx_seq_one_letter_code
_entity_poly.pdbx_strand_id
1 'polypeptide(L)'
;MNTVEGCPVSPVSEQLLRRFDVPGPRYTSYPTADRFVDAFGPADYLQALEQRAAGPALAAQPLSLYVHIPFCRSLCYYCAC
;
A
#
# COMPACT_ATOMS: atom_id res chain seq x y z
N MET A 1 -49.33 -0.47 -1.74
CA MET A 1 -48.31 -1.42 -1.24
C MET A 1 -46.97 -0.90 -1.70
N ASN A 2 -46.05 -0.72 -0.75
CA ASN A 2 -45.20 0.46 -0.62
C ASN A 2 -44.11 0.61 -1.69
N THR A 3 -44.00 1.86 -2.15
CA THR A 3 -42.84 2.49 -2.75
C THR A 3 -41.67 2.43 -1.77
N VAL A 4 -40.61 1.72 -2.12
CA VAL A 4 -39.31 1.87 -1.44
C VAL A 4 -38.62 3.07 -2.07
N GLU A 5 -38.99 4.27 -1.63
CA GLU A 5 -38.17 5.46 -1.82
C GLU A 5 -36.95 5.36 -0.90
N GLY A 6 -35.75 5.56 -1.46
CA GLY A 6 -34.62 6.04 -0.65
C GLY A 6 -33.36 5.19 -0.52
N CYS A 7 -33.15 4.10 -1.29
CA CYS A 7 -31.81 3.50 -1.34
C CYS A 7 -30.98 4.24 -2.41
N PRO A 8 -29.86 4.92 -2.08
CA PRO A 8 -29.01 5.53 -3.08
C PRO A 8 -28.50 4.41 -4.00
N VAL A 9 -28.79 4.53 -5.29
CA VAL A 9 -28.26 3.62 -6.30
C VAL A 9 -26.74 3.68 -6.19
N SER A 10 -26.11 2.54 -5.83
CA SER A 10 -24.65 2.47 -5.76
C SER A 10 -24.08 3.01 -7.07
N PRO A 11 -23.13 3.95 -7.05
CA PRO A 11 -22.48 4.45 -8.27
C PRO A 11 -21.72 3.34 -9.00
N VAL A 12 -21.49 2.21 -8.32
CA VAL A 12 -20.86 1.00 -8.84
C VAL A 12 -21.94 -0.02 -9.18
N SER A 13 -22.13 -0.29 -10.48
CA SER A 13 -23.07 -1.31 -10.97
C SER A 13 -22.49 -2.72 -10.87
N GLU A 14 -23.36 -3.73 -10.83
CA GLU A 14 -22.93 -5.13 -10.85
C GLU A 14 -22.12 -5.46 -12.11
N GLN A 15 -22.52 -4.90 -13.26
CA GLN A 15 -21.77 -5.04 -14.52
C GLN A 15 -20.35 -4.45 -14.40
N LEU A 16 -20.19 -3.34 -13.68
CA LEU A 16 -18.89 -2.73 -13.44
C LEU A 16 -18.01 -3.60 -12.54
N LEU A 17 -18.57 -4.17 -11.48
CA LEU A 17 -17.87 -5.11 -10.61
C LEU A 17 -17.39 -6.34 -11.39
N ARG A 18 -18.29 -6.98 -12.15
CA ARG A 18 -17.94 -8.16 -12.97
C ARG A 18 -16.88 -7.85 -14.02
N ARG A 19 -16.82 -6.64 -14.55
CA ARG A 19 -15.80 -6.22 -15.53
C ARG A 19 -14.40 -6.10 -14.91
N PHE A 20 -14.31 -5.70 -13.64
CA PHE A 20 -13.04 -5.42 -12.95
C PHE A 20 -12.68 -6.44 -11.87
N ASP A 21 -13.49 -7.47 -11.66
CA ASP A 21 -13.19 -8.64 -10.82
C ASP A 21 -12.18 -9.57 -11.51
N VAL A 22 -11.00 -9.01 -11.79
CA VAL A 22 -9.86 -9.69 -12.40
C VAL A 22 -8.61 -9.42 -11.56
N PRO A 23 -7.64 -10.34 -11.51
CA PRO A 23 -6.39 -10.12 -10.79
C PRO A 23 -5.70 -8.82 -11.25
N GLY A 24 -5.53 -7.87 -10.32
CA GLY A 24 -4.85 -6.61 -10.55
C GLY A 24 -3.55 -6.49 -9.76
N PRO A 25 -2.67 -5.54 -10.13
CA PRO A 25 -1.48 -5.23 -9.35
C PRO A 25 -1.87 -4.77 -7.93
N ARG A 26 -1.14 -5.28 -6.93
CA ARG A 26 -1.28 -4.83 -5.54
C ARG A 26 -0.51 -3.52 -5.35
N TYR A 27 -1.22 -2.41 -5.29
CA TYR A 27 -0.63 -1.10 -5.02
C TYR A 27 -0.46 -0.86 -3.52
N THR A 28 0.59 -1.44 -2.94
CA THR A 28 0.99 -1.19 -1.54
C THR A 28 2.00 -0.05 -1.39
N SER A 29 2.63 0.36 -2.51
CA SER A 29 3.54 1.51 -2.59
C SER A 29 3.55 2.09 -4.02
N TYR A 30 4.05 3.31 -4.18
CA TYR A 30 4.37 3.89 -5.48
C TYR A 30 5.71 4.65 -5.42
N PRO A 31 6.68 4.33 -6.29
CA PRO A 31 6.70 3.19 -7.21
C PRO A 31 6.61 1.83 -6.48
N THR A 32 6.22 0.79 -7.22
CA THR A 32 6.05 -0.57 -6.71
C THR A 32 7.40 -1.28 -6.50
N ALA A 33 7.44 -2.32 -5.67
CA ALA A 33 8.67 -2.98 -5.25
C ALA A 33 9.48 -3.63 -6.40
N ASP A 34 8.82 -3.97 -7.51
CA ASP A 34 9.48 -4.44 -8.74
C ASP A 34 10.34 -3.36 -9.42
N ARG A 35 10.32 -2.12 -8.92
CA ARG A 35 11.23 -1.05 -9.31
C ARG A 35 12.51 -1.00 -8.46
N PHE A 36 12.66 -1.85 -7.45
CA PHE A 36 13.88 -1.92 -6.67
C PHE A 36 14.95 -2.63 -7.51
N VAL A 37 16.12 -1.98 -7.62
CA VAL A 37 17.26 -2.44 -8.41
C VAL A 37 18.52 -2.39 -7.56
N ASP A 38 19.50 -3.24 -7.88
CA ASP A 38 20.76 -3.35 -7.14
C ASP A 38 21.67 -2.11 -7.24
N ALA A 39 21.28 -1.12 -8.05
CA ALA A 39 22.00 0.14 -8.18
C ALA A 39 21.86 1.05 -6.94
N PHE A 40 20.81 0.87 -6.12
CA PHE A 40 20.61 1.64 -4.89
C PHE A 40 21.49 1.07 -3.78
N GLY A 41 22.48 1.84 -3.35
CA GLY A 41 23.50 1.41 -2.41
C GLY A 41 23.54 2.18 -1.09
N PRO A 42 24.56 1.90 -0.24
CA PRO A 42 24.72 2.55 1.06
C PRO A 42 24.85 4.07 0.99
N ALA A 43 25.53 4.61 -0.04
CA ALA A 43 25.71 6.04 -0.22
C ALA A 43 24.37 6.75 -0.49
N ASP A 44 23.52 6.16 -1.34
CA ASP A 44 22.18 6.68 -1.63
C ASP A 44 21.30 6.68 -0.38
N TYR A 45 21.42 5.64 0.46
CA TYR A 45 20.70 5.56 1.73
C TYR A 45 21.10 6.67 2.71
N LEU A 46 22.41 6.93 2.87
CA LEU A 46 22.90 8.03 3.71
C LEU A 46 22.41 9.39 3.19
N GLN A 47 22.50 9.62 1.89
CA GLN A 47 22.00 10.83 1.25
C GLN A 47 20.49 11.03 1.50
N ALA A 48 19.68 9.96 1.42
CA ALA A 48 18.24 10.03 1.69
C ALA A 48 17.94 10.44 3.15
N LEU A 49 18.74 9.96 4.11
CA LEU A 49 18.61 10.34 5.53
C LEU A 49 19.00 11.81 5.77
N GLU A 50 20.08 12.28 5.15
CA GLU A 50 20.50 13.69 5.21
C GLU A 50 19.43 14.62 4.62
N GLN A 51 18.87 14.25 3.46
CA GLN A 51 17.78 15.00 2.82
C GLN A 51 16.53 15.05 3.70
N ARG A 52 16.17 13.94 4.36
CA ARG A 52 15.08 13.91 5.34
C ARG A 52 15.32 14.89 6.49
N ALA A 53 16.54 14.93 7.02
CA ALA A 53 16.90 15.80 8.13
C ALA A 53 16.93 17.29 7.76
N ALA A 54 17.32 17.62 6.52
CA ALA A 54 17.49 18.99 6.06
C ALA A 54 16.21 19.63 5.46
N GLY A 55 15.25 18.84 4.99
CA GLY A 55 14.07 19.35 4.29
C GLY A 55 13.04 20.00 5.23
N PRO A 56 12.55 21.23 4.98
CA PRO A 56 11.64 21.95 5.88
C PRO A 56 10.28 21.25 6.09
N ALA A 57 9.86 20.37 5.17
CA ALA A 57 8.65 19.55 5.30
C ALA A 57 8.87 18.21 6.03
N LEU A 58 10.10 17.70 6.08
CA LEU A 58 10.46 16.36 6.60
C LEU A 58 11.16 16.41 7.96
N ALA A 59 11.88 17.50 8.26
CA ALA A 59 12.49 17.73 9.57
C ALA A 59 11.46 17.80 10.70
N ALA A 60 10.23 18.24 10.39
CA ALA A 60 9.11 18.31 11.33
C ALA A 60 8.29 17.00 11.42
N GLN A 61 8.58 15.97 10.60
CA GLN A 61 7.82 14.72 10.61
C GLN A 61 8.37 13.74 11.65
N PRO A 62 7.50 13.20 12.53
CA PRO A 62 7.87 12.13 13.46
C PRO A 62 8.50 10.94 12.74
N LEU A 63 9.43 10.27 13.42
CA LEU A 63 10.01 9.02 12.92
C LEU A 63 9.03 7.87 13.18
N SER A 64 8.68 7.14 12.12
CA SER A 64 7.96 5.86 12.21
C SER A 64 8.95 4.72 12.06
N LEU A 65 8.83 3.69 12.90
CA LEU A 65 9.68 2.50 12.89
C LEU A 65 8.85 1.27 12.50
N TYR A 66 9.37 0.50 11.55
CA TYR A 66 8.80 -0.79 11.13
C TYR A 66 9.75 -1.91 11.53
N VAL A 67 9.20 -2.95 12.17
CA VAL A 67 9.94 -4.17 12.53
C VAL A 67 9.19 -5.36 11.93
N HIS A 68 9.89 -6.15 11.12
CA HIS A 68 9.35 -7.37 10.53
C HIS A 68 9.52 -8.56 11.48
N ILE A 69 8.42 -9.23 11.84
CA ILE A 69 8.42 -10.45 12.67
C ILE A 69 7.97 -11.62 11.78
N PRO A 70 8.91 -12.45 11.28
CA PRO A 70 8.61 -13.48 10.27
C PRO A 70 8.11 -14.81 10.87
N PHE A 71 7.67 -14.82 12.13
CA PHE A 71 7.36 -16.06 12.85
C PHE A 71 5.86 -16.21 13.09
N CYS A 72 5.34 -17.38 12.75
CA CYS A 72 3.96 -17.78 12.98
C CYS A 72 3.90 -19.04 13.85
N ARG A 73 2.86 -19.18 14.69
CA ARG A 73 2.66 -20.38 15.53
C ARG A 73 2.37 -21.64 14.71
N SER A 74 1.60 -21.48 13.64
CA SER A 74 1.13 -22.56 12.76
C SER A 74 0.88 -22.01 11.36
N LEU A 75 0.80 -22.92 10.38
CA LEU A 75 0.51 -22.57 8.98
C LEU A 75 -0.94 -22.10 8.81
N CYS A 76 -1.12 -21.00 8.08
CA CYS A 76 -2.42 -20.51 7.62
C CYS A 76 -2.45 -20.54 6.09
N TYR A 77 -3.39 -21.28 5.49
CA TYR A 77 -3.47 -21.45 4.02
C TYR A 77 -3.85 -20.19 3.23
N TYR A 78 -4.30 -19.14 3.91
CA TYR A 78 -4.65 -17.84 3.31
C TYR A 78 -3.60 -16.76 3.55
N CYS A 79 -2.54 -17.07 4.31
CA CYS A 79 -1.54 -16.07 4.67
C CYS A 79 -0.49 -15.92 3.55
N ALA A 80 -0.10 -14.68 3.29
CA ALA A 80 0.93 -14.31 2.30
C ALA A 80 2.07 -13.50 2.94
N CYS A 81 2.25 -13.69 4.26
CA CYS A 81 3.34 -13.13 5.05
C CYS A 81 4.61 -13.97 4.91
#